data_AF-A0A0U1LMM6-F1
#
_entry.id   AF-A0A0U1LMM6-F1
#
_cell.length_a   1.000
_cell.length_b   1.000
_cell.length_c   1.000
_cell.angle_alpha   90.00
_cell.angle_beta   90.00
_cell.angle_gamma   90.00
#
_symmetry.space_group_name_H-M   'P 1'
#
loop_
_entity.id
_entity.type
_entity.pdbx_description
1 polymer ?
#
loop_
_entity_poly.entity_id
_entity_poly.type
_entity_poly.pdbx_seq_one_letter_code
_entity_poly.pdbx_strand_id
1 'polypeptide(L)'
;MYNSGEPKYTSDAYPDDLDTTSLGLLTIPPDPAVVHSILDEMLDYIDEDGNVQAYFDKSRPRVDAVISLNVLTLFHKYGRGHELPDTMEWIYNILLNRAYIKGTRYYPNAEWFLYYLTRLLRVSSDPTLVERIQPPLRNRVAERVGAEGDAYCLGMRVLACNYLGIDNHPDRQKLADMQQQDGGWEASCMYLFPGAKREVGNRGVSTAFAVKALENWPA
;
A
#
# COMPACT_ATOMS: atom_id res chain seq x y z
N MET A 1 -14.93 -15.47 3.22
CA MET A 1 -14.43 -14.11 2.94
C MET A 1 -15.42 -13.12 3.56
N TYR A 2 -14.97 -12.14 4.35
CA TYR A 2 -15.83 -11.35 5.25
C TYR A 2 -16.16 -9.96 4.68
N ASN A 3 -17.33 -9.80 4.08
CA ASN A 3 -18.04 -8.53 3.98
C ASN A 3 -19.48 -8.75 4.46
N SER A 4 -19.72 -8.60 5.76
CA SER A 4 -21.01 -8.93 6.40
C SER A 4 -21.82 -7.68 6.81
N GLY A 5 -21.67 -6.57 6.09
CA GLY A 5 -22.42 -5.32 6.34
C GLY A 5 -23.09 -4.78 5.09
N GLU A 6 -24.14 -3.96 5.26
CA GLU A 6 -24.77 -3.27 4.14
C GLU A 6 -23.75 -2.40 3.38
N PRO A 7 -23.66 -2.52 2.04
CA PRO A 7 -22.73 -1.73 1.26
C PRO A 7 -23.00 -0.23 1.43
N LYS A 8 -21.98 0.55 1.81
CA LYS A 8 -22.06 2.01 1.89
C LYS A 8 -21.24 2.63 0.77
N TYR A 9 -21.82 3.66 0.11
CA TYR A 9 -21.18 4.43 -0.97
C TYR A 9 -20.79 3.59 -2.19
N THR A 10 -21.52 2.50 -2.43
CA THR A 10 -21.27 1.55 -3.50
C THR A 10 -22.57 0.86 -3.96
N SER A 11 -22.50 -0.03 -4.96
CA SER A 11 -23.64 -0.82 -5.46
C SER A 11 -24.08 -1.90 -4.47
N ASP A 12 -25.34 -2.33 -4.58
CA ASP A 12 -25.97 -3.35 -3.72
C ASP A 12 -25.19 -4.68 -3.67
N ALA A 13 -24.49 -5.00 -4.76
CA ALA A 13 -23.41 -5.99 -4.78
C ALA A 13 -22.12 -5.28 -5.19
N TYR A 14 -21.09 -5.33 -4.35
CA TYR A 14 -19.75 -4.83 -4.66
C TYR A 14 -18.82 -6.02 -4.82
N PRO A 15 -18.06 -6.12 -5.92
CA PRO A 15 -17.20 -7.26 -6.15
C PRO A 15 -16.05 -7.28 -5.15
N ASP A 16 -15.55 -8.48 -4.88
CA ASP A 16 -14.31 -8.66 -4.16
C ASP A 16 -13.16 -8.00 -4.93
N ASP A 17 -12.19 -7.49 -4.18
CA ASP A 17 -11.06 -6.74 -4.72
C ASP A 17 -9.72 -7.43 -4.41
N LEU A 18 -8.76 -7.24 -5.31
CA LEU A 18 -7.43 -7.83 -5.20
C LEU A 18 -6.60 -7.18 -4.09
N ASP A 19 -6.93 -5.96 -3.65
CA ASP A 19 -6.23 -5.22 -2.60
C ASP A 19 -6.44 -5.85 -1.22
N THR A 20 -7.72 -5.93 -0.81
CA THR A 20 -8.18 -6.53 0.45
C THR A 20 -7.83 -8.01 0.49
N THR A 21 -7.98 -8.72 -0.63
CA THR A 21 -7.59 -10.13 -0.72
C THR A 21 -6.09 -10.29 -0.49
N SER A 22 -5.26 -9.49 -1.16
CA SER A 22 -3.81 -9.52 -0.98
C SER A 22 -3.40 -9.16 0.45
N LEU A 23 -3.97 -8.11 1.04
CA LEU A 23 -3.72 -7.74 2.45
C LEU A 23 -4.12 -8.86 3.43
N GLY A 24 -5.29 -9.47 3.21
CA GLY A 24 -5.78 -10.58 4.02
C GLY A 24 -4.82 -11.77 4.00
N LEU A 25 -4.43 -12.22 2.80
CA LEU A 25 -3.51 -13.35 2.62
C LEU A 25 -2.08 -13.05 3.12
N LEU A 26 -1.64 -11.79 3.03
CA LEU A 26 -0.34 -11.36 3.58
C LEU A 26 -0.33 -11.37 5.11
N THR A 27 -1.45 -11.02 5.74
CA THR A 27 -1.57 -10.79 7.19
C THR A 27 -1.98 -12.05 7.96
N ILE A 28 -2.94 -12.81 7.44
CA ILE A 28 -3.47 -14.04 8.03
C ILE A 28 -3.41 -15.13 6.94
N PRO A 29 -2.21 -15.65 6.65
CA PRO A 29 -2.04 -16.60 5.55
C PRO A 29 -2.78 -17.91 5.85
N PRO A 30 -3.65 -18.39 4.94
CA PRO A 30 -4.23 -19.72 5.03
C PRO A 30 -3.18 -20.77 4.59
N ASP A 31 -3.63 -22.01 4.37
CA ASP A 31 -2.80 -23.03 3.76
C ASP A 31 -2.18 -22.52 2.43
N PRO A 32 -0.87 -22.73 2.19
CA PRO A 32 -0.21 -22.27 0.97
C PRO A 32 -0.91 -22.73 -0.32
N ALA A 33 -1.51 -23.92 -0.36
CA ALA A 33 -2.25 -24.39 -1.53
C ALA A 33 -3.45 -23.49 -1.87
N VAL A 34 -4.15 -22.98 -0.85
CA VAL A 34 -5.23 -22.01 -1.02
C VAL A 34 -4.69 -20.70 -1.57
N VAL A 35 -3.53 -20.24 -1.07
CA VAL A 35 -2.92 -19.00 -1.58
C VAL A 35 -2.50 -19.15 -3.04
N HIS A 36 -1.84 -20.25 -3.39
CA HIS A 36 -1.44 -20.51 -4.78
C HIS A 36 -2.65 -20.59 -5.72
N SER A 37 -3.74 -21.23 -5.29
CA SER A 37 -5.00 -21.25 -6.06
C SER A 37 -5.59 -19.85 -6.29
N ILE A 38 -5.53 -18.96 -5.29
CA ILE A 38 -6.00 -17.57 -5.44
C ILE A 38 -5.05 -16.76 -6.34
N LEU A 39 -3.74 -16.99 -6.24
CA LEU A 39 -2.76 -16.37 -7.14
C LEU A 39 -3.01 -16.77 -8.60
N ASP A 40 -3.35 -18.04 -8.86
CA ASP A 40 -3.73 -18.49 -10.20
C ASP A 40 -4.98 -17.75 -10.70
N GLU A 41 -6.01 -17.60 -9.86
CA GLU A 41 -7.21 -16.84 -10.19
C GLU A 41 -6.92 -15.36 -10.46
N MET A 42 -6.02 -14.73 -9.69
CA MET A 42 -5.65 -13.31 -9.90
C MET A 42 -5.05 -13.07 -11.30
N LEU A 43 -4.38 -14.05 -11.90
CA LEU A 43 -3.82 -13.95 -13.25
C LEU A 43 -4.90 -13.85 -14.34
N ASP A 44 -6.14 -14.30 -14.06
CA ASP A 44 -7.27 -14.12 -14.97
C ASP A 44 -7.78 -12.67 -15.04
N TYR A 45 -7.28 -11.80 -14.15
CA TYR A 45 -7.67 -10.39 -14.01
C TYR A 45 -6.50 -9.44 -14.32
N ILE A 46 -5.81 -9.72 -15.42
CA ILE A 46 -4.80 -8.85 -16.02
C ILE A 46 -5.43 -8.14 -17.23
N ASP A 47 -5.14 -6.84 -17.40
CA ASP A 47 -5.59 -6.07 -18.56
C ASP A 47 -4.70 -6.26 -19.80
N GLU A 48 -5.03 -5.57 -20.89
CA GLU A 48 -4.30 -5.66 -22.15
C GLU A 48 -2.86 -5.11 -22.09
N ASP A 49 -2.55 -4.29 -21.09
CA ASP A 49 -1.23 -3.72 -20.84
C ASP A 49 -0.40 -4.56 -19.85
N GLY A 50 -0.91 -5.72 -19.41
CA GLY A 50 -0.23 -6.60 -18.45
C GLY A 50 -0.34 -6.14 -16.99
N ASN A 51 -1.29 -5.25 -16.68
CA ASN A 51 -1.52 -4.74 -15.34
C ASN A 51 -2.66 -5.48 -14.63
N VAL A 52 -2.43 -5.82 -13.36
CA VAL A 52 -3.46 -6.42 -12.50
C VAL A 52 -4.61 -5.44 -12.25
N GLN A 53 -5.83 -5.92 -12.44
CA GLN A 53 -7.04 -5.16 -12.17
C GLN A 53 -7.34 -5.12 -10.66
N ALA A 54 -8.11 -4.13 -10.24
CA ALA A 54 -8.46 -3.91 -8.85
C ALA A 54 -9.50 -4.91 -8.33
N TYR A 55 -10.35 -5.45 -9.21
CA TYR A 55 -11.50 -6.26 -8.83
C TYR A 55 -11.48 -7.64 -9.50
N PHE A 56 -12.06 -8.63 -8.82
CA PHE A 56 -12.44 -9.92 -9.41
C PHE A 56 -13.70 -9.76 -10.29
N ASP A 57 -13.70 -8.76 -11.17
CA ASP A 57 -14.82 -8.40 -12.04
C ASP A 57 -14.31 -7.72 -13.32
N LYS A 58 -14.32 -8.47 -14.43
CA LYS A 58 -13.87 -8.01 -15.74
C LYS A 58 -14.72 -6.87 -16.31
N SER A 59 -15.94 -6.65 -15.80
CA SER A 59 -16.77 -5.51 -16.20
C SER A 59 -16.30 -4.18 -15.56
N ARG A 60 -15.37 -4.26 -14.59
CA ARG A 60 -14.80 -3.11 -13.88
C ARG A 60 -13.27 -3.07 -14.04
N PRO A 61 -12.75 -2.86 -15.27
CA PRO A 61 -11.32 -2.90 -15.56
C PRO A 61 -10.61 -1.64 -15.01
N ARG A 62 -10.40 -1.62 -13.70
CA ARG A 62 -9.74 -0.53 -12.99
C ARG A 62 -8.36 -1.00 -12.58
N VAL A 63 -7.35 -0.19 -12.85
CA VAL A 63 -5.98 -0.41 -12.38
C VAL A 63 -5.61 0.71 -11.41
N ASP A 64 -4.87 0.38 -10.37
CA ASP A 64 -4.37 1.33 -9.38
C ASP A 64 -3.00 0.88 -8.85
N ALA A 65 -2.03 1.78 -8.81
CA ALA A 65 -0.66 1.45 -8.49
C ALA A 65 -0.46 0.91 -7.06
N VAL A 66 -1.24 1.37 -6.08
CA VAL A 66 -1.12 0.89 -4.70
C VAL A 66 -1.71 -0.51 -4.56
N ILE A 67 -2.81 -0.78 -5.28
CA ILE A 67 -3.42 -2.11 -5.35
C ILE A 67 -2.44 -3.08 -6.03
N SER A 68 -1.87 -2.69 -7.17
CA SER A 68 -0.87 -3.50 -7.88
C SER A 68 0.36 -3.79 -7.02
N LEU A 69 0.81 -2.84 -6.19
CA LEU A 69 1.89 -3.09 -5.22
C LEU A 69 1.54 -4.16 -4.20
N ASN A 70 0.30 -4.20 -3.71
CA ASN A 70 -0.15 -5.23 -2.79
C ASN A 70 -0.19 -6.61 -3.44
N VAL A 71 -0.69 -6.70 -4.68
CA VAL A 71 -0.69 -7.93 -5.46
C VAL A 71 0.74 -8.39 -5.73
N LEU A 72 1.61 -7.52 -6.23
CA LEU A 72 3.04 -7.83 -6.41
C LEU A 72 3.69 -8.30 -5.10
N THR A 73 3.39 -7.66 -3.97
CA THR A 73 3.91 -8.06 -2.65
C THR A 73 3.49 -9.50 -2.32
N LEU A 74 2.23 -9.88 -2.60
CA LEU A 74 1.76 -11.25 -2.42
C LEU A 74 2.49 -12.21 -3.37
N PHE A 75 2.55 -11.93 -4.67
CA PHE A 75 3.25 -12.78 -5.64
C PHE A 75 4.73 -12.98 -5.26
N HIS A 76 5.44 -11.92 -4.88
CA HIS A 76 6.83 -12.01 -4.43
C HIS A 76 6.99 -12.83 -3.14
N LYS A 77 6.09 -12.67 -2.16
CA LYS A 77 6.11 -13.46 -0.91
C LYS A 77 6.05 -14.97 -1.17
N TYR A 78 5.34 -15.38 -2.23
CA TYR A 78 5.17 -16.79 -2.61
C TYR A 78 6.08 -17.23 -3.77
N GLY A 79 7.13 -16.46 -4.09
CA GLY A 79 8.12 -16.82 -5.11
C GLY A 79 7.64 -16.72 -6.56
N ARG A 80 6.50 -16.05 -6.79
CA ARG A 80 5.81 -15.95 -8.08
C ARG A 80 5.88 -14.56 -8.72
N GLY A 81 6.71 -13.66 -8.18
CA GLY A 81 6.84 -12.28 -8.67
C GLY A 81 7.13 -12.15 -10.18
N HIS A 82 7.81 -13.15 -10.76
CA HIS A 82 8.14 -13.21 -12.19
C HIS A 82 6.93 -13.33 -13.13
N GLU A 83 5.74 -13.66 -12.60
CA GLU A 83 4.51 -13.84 -13.38
C GLU A 83 3.80 -12.51 -13.69
N LEU A 84 4.24 -11.40 -13.09
CA LEU A 84 3.69 -10.06 -13.31
C LEU A 84 4.77 -9.05 -13.77
N PRO A 85 5.53 -9.35 -14.84
CA PRO A 85 6.66 -8.52 -15.26
C PRO A 85 6.23 -7.11 -15.70
N ASP A 86 5.13 -7.00 -16.45
CA ASP A 86 4.64 -5.73 -16.98
C ASP A 86 4.09 -4.83 -15.87
N THR A 87 3.34 -5.41 -14.93
CA THR A 87 2.90 -4.69 -13.72
C THR A 87 4.12 -4.16 -12.94
N MET A 88 5.17 -4.97 -12.77
CA MET A 88 6.38 -4.54 -12.07
C MET A 88 7.11 -3.41 -12.81
N GLU A 89 7.20 -3.49 -14.14
CA GLU A 89 7.79 -2.43 -14.96
C GLU A 89 6.98 -1.12 -14.88
N TRP A 90 5.64 -1.22 -14.87
CA TRP A 90 4.76 -0.07 -14.68
C TRP A 90 5.00 0.63 -13.33
N ILE A 91 5.09 -0.14 -12.25
CA ILE A 91 5.42 0.38 -10.90
C ILE A 91 6.79 1.06 -10.89
N TYR A 92 7.80 0.47 -11.53
CA TYR A 92 9.12 1.09 -11.64
C TYR A 92 9.05 2.43 -12.37
N ASN A 93 8.33 2.50 -13.48
CA ASN A 93 8.15 3.72 -14.24
C ASN A 93 7.39 4.80 -13.44
N ILE A 94 6.40 4.43 -12.63
CA ILE A 94 5.73 5.36 -11.72
C ILE A 94 6.72 5.95 -10.71
N LEU A 95 7.60 5.13 -10.13
CA LEU A 95 8.61 5.57 -9.17
C LEU A 95 9.61 6.56 -9.81
N LEU A 96 10.12 6.21 -10.99
CA LEU A 96 11.10 7.04 -11.70
C LEU A 96 10.53 8.41 -12.05
N ASN A 97 9.32 8.42 -12.62
CA ASN A 97 8.64 9.61 -13.12
C ASN A 97 7.85 10.38 -12.05
N ARG A 98 7.87 9.90 -10.79
CA ARG A 98 7.16 10.52 -9.66
C ARG A 98 5.64 10.62 -9.87
N ALA A 99 5.05 9.73 -10.68
CA ALA A 99 3.64 9.79 -11.04
C ALA A 99 2.70 9.58 -9.83
N TYR A 100 3.22 9.05 -8.72
CA TYR A 100 2.51 8.85 -7.46
C TYR A 100 2.31 10.14 -6.62
N ILE A 101 2.92 11.28 -6.99
CA ILE A 101 3.02 12.45 -6.09
C ILE A 101 1.67 13.04 -5.67
N LYS A 102 0.62 12.82 -6.47
CA LYS A 102 -0.76 13.27 -6.20
C LYS A 102 -1.65 12.14 -5.66
N GLY A 103 -1.07 11.03 -5.23
CA GLY A 103 -1.81 9.81 -4.92
C GLY A 103 -2.23 9.06 -6.18
N THR A 104 -3.18 8.14 -6.00
CA THR A 104 -3.77 7.32 -7.05
C THR A 104 -5.29 7.51 -7.07
N ARG A 105 -6.02 6.63 -7.75
CA ARG A 105 -7.48 6.72 -7.84
C ARG A 105 -8.11 6.51 -6.47
N TYR A 106 -7.59 5.57 -5.68
CA TYR A 106 -8.17 5.19 -4.38
C TYR A 106 -7.36 5.70 -3.19
N TYR A 107 -6.11 6.12 -3.39
CA TYR A 107 -5.23 6.53 -2.29
C TYR A 107 -4.82 7.99 -2.42
N PRO A 108 -5.01 8.82 -1.37
CA PRO A 108 -4.98 10.28 -1.50
C PRO A 108 -3.60 10.92 -1.67
N ASN A 109 -2.51 10.20 -1.36
CA ASN A 109 -1.19 10.81 -1.25
C ASN A 109 -0.04 9.89 -1.69
N ALA A 110 1.14 10.48 -1.79
CA ALA A 110 2.36 9.82 -2.25
C ALA A 110 2.85 8.72 -1.30
N GLU A 111 2.59 8.90 0.00
CA GLU A 111 3.08 8.04 1.06
C GLU A 111 2.53 6.61 0.94
N TRP A 112 1.30 6.44 0.46
CA TRP A 112 0.72 5.11 0.18
C TRP A 112 1.57 4.31 -0.81
N PHE A 113 1.90 4.91 -1.96
CA PHE A 113 2.73 4.26 -2.97
C PHE A 113 4.14 3.96 -2.43
N LEU A 114 4.80 4.97 -1.84
CA LEU A 114 6.18 4.82 -1.37
C LEU A 114 6.31 3.78 -0.26
N TYR A 115 5.39 3.80 0.71
CA TYR A 115 5.39 2.83 1.80
C TYR A 115 5.09 1.41 1.29
N TYR A 116 4.12 1.24 0.40
CA TYR A 116 3.78 -0.08 -0.14
C TYR A 116 4.92 -0.66 -0.99
N LEU A 117 5.69 0.19 -1.68
CA LEU A 117 6.89 -0.27 -2.37
C LEU A 117 7.96 -0.79 -1.40
N THR A 118 8.09 -0.21 -0.20
CA THR A 118 8.97 -0.80 0.84
C THR A 118 8.46 -2.15 1.32
N ARG A 119 7.13 -2.38 1.36
CA ARG A 119 6.56 -3.68 1.73
C ARG A 119 6.90 -4.76 0.71
N LEU A 120 6.84 -4.43 -0.59
CA LEU A 120 7.28 -5.32 -1.66
C LEU A 120 8.76 -5.70 -1.49
N LEU A 121 9.65 -4.72 -1.30
CA LEU A 121 11.09 -5.00 -1.15
C LEU A 121 11.42 -5.81 0.11
N ARG A 122 10.63 -5.69 1.18
CA ARG A 122 10.83 -6.48 2.41
C ARG A 122 10.56 -7.97 2.23
N VAL A 123 9.68 -8.36 1.31
CA VAL A 123 9.30 -9.76 1.11
C VAL A 123 9.94 -10.37 -0.13
N SER A 124 10.42 -9.56 -1.07
CA SER A 124 11.07 -10.05 -2.27
C SER A 124 12.42 -10.70 -1.95
N SER A 125 12.61 -11.93 -2.45
CA SER A 125 13.90 -12.62 -2.45
C SER A 125 14.72 -12.34 -3.71
N ASP A 126 14.22 -11.52 -4.64
CA ASP A 126 14.89 -11.16 -5.89
C ASP A 126 15.90 -10.02 -5.65
N PRO A 127 17.22 -10.29 -5.67
CA PRO A 127 18.24 -9.27 -5.45
C PRO A 127 18.28 -8.24 -6.59
N THR A 128 17.98 -8.63 -7.82
CA THR A 128 17.97 -7.73 -8.98
C THR A 128 16.86 -6.70 -8.85
N LEU A 129 15.69 -7.11 -8.37
CA LEU A 129 14.62 -6.16 -8.04
C LEU A 129 15.06 -5.16 -6.97
N VAL A 130 15.66 -5.65 -5.87
CA VAL A 130 16.10 -4.78 -4.77
C VAL A 130 17.15 -3.77 -5.24
N GLU A 131 18.16 -4.21 -5.98
CA GLU A 131 19.21 -3.35 -6.54
C GLU A 131 18.64 -2.28 -7.48
N ARG A 132 17.63 -2.64 -8.29
CA ARG A 132 16.99 -1.74 -9.25
C ARG A 132 16.11 -0.69 -8.57
N ILE A 133 15.32 -1.09 -7.57
CA ILE A 133 14.25 -0.26 -6.98
C ILE A 133 14.72 0.53 -5.76
N GLN A 134 15.55 -0.06 -4.90
CA GLN A 134 15.88 0.54 -3.61
C GLN A 134 16.58 1.90 -3.73
N PRO A 135 17.56 2.12 -4.63
CA PRO A 135 18.19 3.43 -4.78
C PRO A 135 17.23 4.56 -5.17
N PRO A 136 16.41 4.45 -6.25
CA PRO A 136 15.44 5.51 -6.55
C PRO A 136 14.41 5.67 -5.45
N LEU A 137 13.93 4.59 -4.82
CA LEU A 137 12.99 4.67 -3.71
C LEU A 137 13.56 5.44 -2.52
N ARG A 138 14.82 5.19 -2.15
CA ARG A 138 15.52 5.92 -1.09
C ARG A 138 15.51 7.43 -1.37
N ASN A 139 15.85 7.83 -2.59
CA ASN A 139 15.83 9.24 -2.98
C ASN A 139 14.43 9.83 -2.88
N ARG A 140 13.42 9.12 -3.37
CA ARG A 140 12.01 9.58 -3.34
C ARG A 140 11.44 9.70 -1.93
N VAL A 141 11.80 8.80 -1.01
CA VAL A 141 11.39 8.90 0.39
C VAL A 141 12.13 10.03 1.10
N ALA A 142 13.44 10.19 0.86
CA ALA A 142 14.23 11.27 1.46
C ALA A 142 13.71 12.67 1.07
N GLU A 143 13.29 12.86 -0.18
CA GLU A 143 12.67 14.11 -0.66
C GLU A 143 11.36 14.47 0.07
N ARG A 144 10.71 13.50 0.71
CA ARG A 144 9.43 13.70 1.41
C ARG A 144 9.61 13.99 2.90
N VAL A 145 10.80 13.81 3.47
CA VAL A 145 11.06 14.08 4.90
C VAL A 145 10.64 15.50 5.27
N GLY A 146 9.84 15.65 6.32
CA GLY A 146 9.32 16.94 6.78
C GLY A 146 8.17 17.52 5.95
N ALA A 147 7.69 16.84 4.91
CA ALA A 147 6.52 17.30 4.17
C ALA A 147 5.24 17.20 5.01
N GLU A 148 4.32 18.14 4.80
CA GLU A 148 3.00 18.14 5.47
C GLU A 148 2.24 16.83 5.26
N GLY A 149 1.43 16.45 6.26
CA GLY A 149 0.69 15.20 6.26
C GLY A 149 -0.02 14.92 7.58
N ASP A 150 -1.04 14.07 7.51
CA ASP A 150 -1.74 13.52 8.66
C ASP A 150 -0.96 12.35 9.29
N ALA A 151 -1.55 11.68 10.28
CA ALA A 151 -0.89 10.59 10.99
C ALA A 151 -0.52 9.42 10.06
N TYR A 152 -1.30 9.18 9.00
CA TYR A 152 -0.93 8.19 7.97
C TYR A 152 0.28 8.60 7.17
N CYS A 153 0.29 9.82 6.65
CA CYS A 153 1.44 10.33 5.90
C CYS A 153 2.73 10.20 6.72
N LEU A 154 2.71 10.70 7.95
CA LEU A 154 3.90 10.69 8.81
C LEU A 154 4.28 9.26 9.21
N GLY A 155 3.32 8.43 9.64
CA GLY A 155 3.59 7.05 10.05
C GLY A 155 4.17 6.20 8.91
N MET A 156 3.55 6.24 7.72
CA MET A 156 4.04 5.54 6.53
C MET A 156 5.44 5.99 6.14
N ARG A 157 5.69 7.31 6.15
CA ARG A 157 6.98 7.87 5.77
C ARG A 157 8.07 7.52 6.77
N VAL A 158 7.80 7.59 8.08
CA VAL A 158 8.75 7.15 9.12
C VAL A 158 9.07 5.66 8.96
N LEU A 159 8.08 4.80 8.71
CA LEU A 159 8.32 3.37 8.48
C LEU A 159 9.14 3.09 7.22
N ALA A 160 8.90 3.85 6.15
CA ALA A 160 9.69 3.77 4.92
C ALA A 160 11.13 4.25 5.14
N CYS A 161 11.32 5.38 5.84
CA CYS A 161 12.62 5.88 6.27
C CYS A 161 13.39 4.85 7.10
N ASN A 162 12.72 4.19 8.04
CA ASN A 162 13.32 3.14 8.88
C ASN A 162 13.78 1.94 8.05
N TYR A 163 12.97 1.50 7.09
CA TYR A 163 13.38 0.44 6.17
C TYR A 163 14.63 0.81 5.39
N LEU A 164 14.67 2.05 4.90
CA LEU A 164 15.70 2.53 4.00
C LEU A 164 16.90 3.10 4.77
N GLY A 165 16.93 3.11 6.11
CA GLY A 165 18.01 3.73 6.88
C GLY A 165 18.17 5.23 6.60
N ILE A 166 17.06 5.96 6.54
CA ILE A 166 17.00 7.42 6.42
C ILE A 166 16.61 7.98 7.79
N ASP A 167 17.36 8.95 8.31
CA ASP A 167 16.96 9.66 9.52
C ASP A 167 15.76 10.57 9.24
N ASN A 168 14.78 10.54 10.13
CA ASN A 168 13.54 11.31 10.00
C ASN A 168 13.02 11.76 11.37
N HIS A 169 13.86 12.49 12.10
CA HIS A 169 13.48 13.12 13.36
C HIS A 169 12.28 14.08 13.25
N PRO A 170 12.17 14.95 12.22
CA PRO A 170 11.07 15.92 12.15
C PRO A 170 9.69 15.26 12.08
N ASP A 171 9.51 14.23 11.24
CA ASP A 171 8.21 13.57 11.12
C ASP A 171 7.90 12.70 12.34
N ARG A 172 8.91 12.14 13.01
CA ARG A 172 8.73 11.41 14.28
C ARG A 172 8.22 12.33 15.39
N GLN A 173 8.85 13.49 15.56
CA GLN A 173 8.41 14.48 16.54
C GLN A 173 6.99 14.95 16.24
N LYS A 174 6.72 15.36 15.00
CA LYS A 174 5.38 15.80 14.59
C LYS A 174 4.33 14.72 14.83
N LEU A 175 4.65 13.46 14.52
CA LEU A 175 3.75 12.34 14.76
C LEU A 175 3.51 12.11 16.25
N ALA A 176 4.53 12.20 17.10
CA ALA A 176 4.36 12.08 18.55
C ALA A 176 3.53 13.24 19.13
N ASP A 177 3.74 14.46 18.65
CA ASP A 177 2.97 15.64 19.08
C ASP A 177 1.48 15.55 18.70
N MET A 178 1.13 14.73 17.71
CA MET A 178 -0.26 14.47 17.31
C MET A 178 -0.99 13.47 18.23
N GLN A 179 -0.29 12.83 19.17
CA GLN A 179 -0.89 11.85 20.07
C GLN A 179 -1.96 12.51 20.95
N GLN A 180 -3.15 11.92 20.96
CA GLN A 180 -4.27 12.37 21.79
C GLN A 180 -4.10 11.87 23.23
N GLN A 181 -4.85 12.47 24.16
CA GLN A 181 -4.78 12.13 25.59
C GLN A 181 -5.05 10.64 25.88
N ASP A 182 -5.86 9.98 25.04
CA ASP A 182 -6.17 8.56 25.17
C ASP A 182 -5.08 7.63 24.55
N GLY A 183 -3.97 8.21 24.10
CA GLY A 183 -2.85 7.50 23.47
C GLY A 183 -3.03 7.19 21.98
N GLY A 184 -4.17 7.56 21.38
CA GLY A 184 -4.45 7.34 19.97
C GLY A 184 -4.13 8.54 19.07
N TRP A 185 -4.41 8.39 17.78
CA TRP A 185 -4.33 9.47 16.77
C TRP A 185 -5.69 9.67 16.12
N GLU A 186 -5.95 10.87 15.63
CA GLU A 186 -7.16 11.16 14.86
C GLU A 186 -7.24 10.33 13.58
N ALA A 187 -8.47 10.09 13.11
CA ALA A 187 -8.71 9.35 11.89
C ALA A 187 -8.12 10.11 10.68
N SER A 188 -7.13 9.50 10.04
CA SER A 188 -6.53 9.98 8.80
C SER A 188 -7.24 9.39 7.57
N CYS A 189 -7.15 10.03 6.40
CA CYS A 189 -7.83 9.56 5.19
C CYS A 189 -7.17 8.30 4.64
N MET A 190 -7.88 7.17 4.68
CA MET A 190 -7.38 5.88 4.23
C MET A 190 -7.61 5.67 2.74
N TYR A 191 -8.87 5.86 2.31
CA TYR A 191 -9.29 5.62 0.94
C TYR A 191 -10.22 6.71 0.42
N LEU A 192 -10.17 6.92 -0.89
CA LEU A 192 -11.12 7.70 -1.64
C LEU A 192 -12.20 6.79 -2.22
N PHE A 193 -13.44 7.28 -2.23
CA PHE A 193 -14.53 6.74 -3.03
C PHE A 193 -14.81 7.72 -4.18
N PRO A 194 -14.11 7.60 -5.34
CA PRO A 194 -14.19 8.61 -6.40
C PRO A 194 -15.60 8.83 -6.93
N GLY A 195 -16.39 7.76 -7.03
CA GLY A 195 -17.79 7.82 -7.48
C GLY A 195 -18.68 8.63 -6.54
N ALA A 196 -18.42 8.57 -5.23
CA ALA A 196 -19.20 9.26 -4.20
C ALA A 196 -18.59 10.60 -3.77
N LYS A 197 -17.36 10.92 -4.21
CA LYS A 197 -16.56 12.06 -3.74
C LYS A 197 -16.46 12.10 -2.21
N ARG A 198 -16.22 10.94 -1.61
CA ARG A 198 -16.08 10.76 -0.16
C ARG A 198 -14.71 10.23 0.18
N GLU A 199 -14.27 10.56 1.38
CA GLU A 199 -13.08 10.04 2.03
C GLU A 199 -13.51 9.13 3.17
N VAL A 200 -12.80 8.03 3.36
CA VAL A 200 -12.99 7.11 4.48
C VAL A 200 -11.69 7.05 5.27
N GLY A 201 -11.79 7.33 6.57
CA GLY A 201 -10.69 7.23 7.51
C GLY A 201 -10.94 6.17 8.58
N ASN A 202 -9.86 5.72 9.24
CA ASN A 202 -9.96 4.76 10.32
C ASN A 202 -8.97 5.12 11.44
N ARG A 203 -9.51 5.52 12.59
CA ARG A 203 -8.74 5.91 13.77
C ARG A 203 -7.81 4.80 14.28
N GLY A 204 -8.30 3.56 14.31
CA GLY A 204 -7.54 2.41 14.78
C GLY A 204 -6.32 2.13 13.90
N VAL A 205 -6.50 2.21 12.59
CA VAL A 205 -5.38 2.02 11.64
C VAL A 205 -4.41 3.20 11.71
N SER A 206 -4.88 4.45 11.84
CA SER A 206 -4.00 5.62 12.07
C SER A 206 -3.14 5.44 13.31
N THR A 207 -3.76 4.97 14.40
CA THR A 207 -3.06 4.67 15.66
C THR A 207 -2.05 3.54 15.48
N ALA A 208 -2.40 2.47 14.77
CA ALA A 208 -1.49 1.34 14.53
C ALA A 208 -0.23 1.76 13.76
N PHE A 209 -0.39 2.58 12.71
CA PHE A 209 0.74 3.15 11.97
C PHE A 209 1.62 4.02 12.87
N ALA A 210 1.02 4.90 13.66
CA ALA A 210 1.75 5.82 14.51
C ALA A 210 2.54 5.09 15.60
N VAL A 211 1.91 4.16 16.32
CA VAL A 211 2.58 3.32 17.31
C VAL A 211 3.73 2.55 16.67
N LYS A 212 3.51 1.92 15.51
CA LYS A 212 4.58 1.15 14.86
C LYS A 212 5.75 2.01 14.40
N ALA A 213 5.48 3.24 13.96
CA ALA A 213 6.52 4.20 13.55
C ALA A 213 7.37 4.67 14.73
N LEU A 214 6.76 4.80 15.92
CA LEU A 214 7.39 5.35 17.13
C LEU A 214 7.98 4.29 18.08
N GLU A 215 7.64 3.01 17.93
CA GLU A 215 7.97 1.90 18.86
C GLU A 215 9.46 1.82 19.29
N ASN A 216 10.39 2.25 18.44
CA ASN A 216 11.83 2.22 18.72
C ASN A 216 12.49 3.62 18.68
N TRP A 217 11.71 4.68 18.84
CA TRP A 217 12.24 6.03 18.91
C TRP A 217 12.72 6.31 20.35
N PRO A 218 14.03 6.54 20.59
CA PRO A 218 14.48 6.93 21.91
C PRO A 218 13.80 8.22 22.35
N ALA A 219 13.30 8.21 23.59
CA ALA A 219 12.75 9.39 24.27
C ALA A 219 13.82 10.46 24.52
#